data_AF-A0A840SQB3-F1
#
_entry.id   AF-A0A840SQB3-F1
#
_cell.length_a   1.000
_cell.length_b   1.000
_cell.length_c   1.000
_cell.angle_alpha   90.00
_cell.angle_beta   90.00
_cell.angle_gamma   90.00
#
_symmetry.space_group_name_H-M   'P 1'
#
loop_
_entity.id
_entity.type
_entity.pdbx_description
1 polymer ?
#
loop_
_entity_poly.entity_id
_entity_poly.type
_entity_poly.pdbx_seq_one_letter_code
_entity_poly.pdbx_strand_id
1 'polypeptide(L)'
;MEIDEVPHTLSDGANWARRRVQRQWAGERYSLIIDSHLRFALDWDCKLAAMLEGCRSRGSERPLITGYPPDFDPATYPRGRSWRPLKIYREGYIAGMLLHFAGHEIALPSWLGAPVPAEFLALGLLFSDGRFNIEVPLDPAIYFFGDEITTGVRAWCRGYDFFHPHRVVAWHVYARKTRRCHWEDHADWSERDRRSLAQTRRVLTGAGSAGCETGRKRSLQSYERRIGVPLVLPGEHA
;
A
#
# COMPACT_ATOMS: atom_id res chain seq x y z
N MET A 1 -4.96 4.73 23.63
CA MET A 1 -4.01 4.91 22.51
C MET A 1 -2.72 4.26 22.96
N GLU A 2 -2.31 3.20 22.27
CA GLU A 2 -1.04 2.52 22.51
C GLU A 2 -0.03 3.02 21.48
N ILE A 3 1.23 3.19 21.89
CA ILE A 3 2.31 3.67 21.03
C ILE A 3 3.48 2.69 21.16
N ASP A 4 3.92 2.14 20.03
CA ASP A 4 5.16 1.36 19.92
C ASP A 4 6.32 2.30 19.57
N GLU A 5 7.03 2.79 20.59
CA GLU A 5 8.12 3.74 20.43
C GLU A 5 9.46 3.03 20.21
N VAL A 6 10.18 3.44 19.16
CA VAL A 6 11.53 2.92 18.84
C VAL A 6 12.43 4.09 18.44
N PRO A 7 13.63 4.22 19.02
CA PRO A 7 14.65 5.15 18.53
C PRO A 7 14.94 4.92 17.04
N HIS A 8 15.01 5.99 16.24
CA HIS A 8 15.21 5.88 14.79
C HIS A 8 16.49 5.12 14.40
N THR A 9 17.54 5.15 15.23
CA THR A 9 18.81 4.43 15.02
C THR A 9 18.70 2.91 15.20
N LEU A 10 17.60 2.42 15.78
CA LEU A 10 17.31 1.01 15.98
C LEU A 10 16.22 0.50 15.01
N SER A 11 15.75 1.35 14.09
CA SER A 11 14.75 0.99 13.10
C SER A 11 15.35 0.12 11.99
N ASP A 12 14.61 -0.90 11.55
CA ASP A 12 14.95 -1.66 10.35
C ASP A 12 14.16 -1.21 9.10
N GLY A 13 13.34 -0.17 9.22
CA GLY A 13 12.58 0.43 8.11
C GLY A 13 11.06 0.28 8.26
N ALA A 14 10.33 0.73 7.24
CA ALA A 14 8.88 0.91 7.31
C ALA A 14 8.12 -0.42 7.48
N ASN A 15 8.46 -1.47 6.74
CA ASN A 15 7.75 -2.75 6.85
C ASN A 15 8.07 -3.49 8.15
N TRP A 16 9.28 -3.33 8.68
CA TRP A 16 9.59 -3.79 10.03
C TRP A 16 8.71 -3.11 11.07
N ALA A 17 8.58 -1.78 11.03
CA ALA A 17 7.72 -1.03 11.95
C ALA A 17 6.25 -1.44 11.80
N ARG A 18 5.73 -1.53 10.56
CA ARG A 18 4.37 -2.01 10.28
C ARG A 18 4.15 -3.42 10.85
N ARG A 19 5.10 -4.34 10.67
CA ARG A 19 5.02 -5.71 11.18
C ARG A 19 4.95 -5.77 12.70
N ARG A 20 5.66 -4.89 13.42
CA ARG A 20 5.58 -4.78 14.88
C ARG A 20 4.18 -4.37 15.33
N VAL A 21 3.63 -3.33 14.72
CA VAL A 21 2.28 -2.83 15.04
C VAL A 21 1.21 -3.88 14.69
N GLN A 22 1.33 -4.56 13.56
CA GLN A 22 0.39 -5.63 13.19
C GLN A 22 0.32 -6.77 14.23
N ARG A 23 1.42 -7.07 14.93
CA ARG A 23 1.46 -8.10 15.98
C ARG A 23 0.72 -7.68 17.27
N GLN A 24 0.44 -6.39 17.43
CA GLN A 24 -0.28 -5.84 18.56
C GLN A 24 -1.79 -5.73 18.30
N TRP A 25 -2.27 -6.07 17.10
CA TRP A 25 -3.69 -6.07 16.78
C TRP A 25 -4.46 -6.95 17.77
N ALA A 26 -5.44 -6.36 18.47
CA ALA A 26 -6.18 -6.97 19.57
C ALA A 26 -7.63 -7.33 19.18
N GLY A 27 -7.92 -7.40 17.89
CA GLY A 27 -9.25 -7.74 17.38
C GLY A 27 -10.09 -6.54 16.96
N GLU A 28 -9.49 -5.35 16.82
CA GLU A 28 -10.16 -4.16 16.31
C GLU A 28 -10.81 -4.45 14.95
N ARG A 29 -12.04 -3.96 14.75
CA ARG A 29 -12.83 -4.23 13.54
C ARG A 29 -12.13 -3.79 12.27
N TYR A 30 -11.48 -2.63 12.29
CA TYR A 30 -10.84 -2.03 11.13
C TYR A 30 -9.35 -1.83 11.37
N SER A 31 -8.59 -1.73 10.29
CA SER A 31 -7.18 -1.35 10.32
C SER A 31 -6.86 -0.33 9.24
N LEU A 32 -6.06 0.65 9.63
CA LEU A 32 -5.62 1.75 8.80
C LEU A 32 -4.08 1.79 8.80
N ILE A 33 -3.49 1.63 7.62
CA ILE A 33 -2.07 1.87 7.39
C ILE A 33 -1.95 3.20 6.65
N ILE A 34 -1.12 4.09 7.17
CA ILE A 34 -0.87 5.41 6.60
C ILE A 34 0.61 5.79 6.66
N ASP A 35 0.97 6.73 5.79
CA ASP A 35 2.19 7.51 5.94
C ASP A 35 2.06 8.57 7.04
N SER A 36 3.20 8.94 7.65
CA SER A 36 3.28 9.89 8.77
C SER A 36 3.05 11.36 8.40
N HIS A 37 2.89 11.67 7.12
CA HIS A 37 2.91 13.02 6.56
C HIS A 37 1.66 13.26 5.72
N LEU A 38 0.52 12.90 6.29
CA LEU A 38 -0.80 13.15 5.75
C LEU A 38 -1.50 14.35 6.44
N ARG A 39 -2.49 14.89 5.73
CA ARG A 39 -3.55 15.73 6.30
C ARG A 39 -4.88 15.10 5.95
N PHE A 40 -5.70 14.77 6.94
CA PHE A 40 -6.99 14.15 6.69
C PHE A 40 -8.06 15.19 6.34
N ALA A 41 -9.01 14.79 5.49
CA ALA A 41 -10.23 15.53 5.29
C ALA A 41 -11.13 15.44 6.54
N LEU A 42 -12.08 16.36 6.68
CA LEU A 42 -13.14 16.22 7.69
C LEU A 42 -13.85 14.87 7.50
N ASP A 43 -14.27 14.21 8.58
CA ASP A 43 -15.00 12.90 8.55
C ASP A 43 -14.32 11.82 7.70
N TRP A 44 -12.99 11.84 7.61
CA TRP A 44 -12.21 10.89 6.80
C TRP A 44 -12.49 9.43 7.18
N ASP A 45 -12.67 9.18 8.47
CA ASP A 45 -12.93 7.87 9.07
C ASP A 45 -14.31 7.35 8.69
N CYS A 46 -15.33 8.19 8.84
CA CYS A 46 -16.70 7.91 8.42
C CYS A 46 -16.77 7.67 6.91
N LYS A 47 -16.03 8.44 6.10
CA LYS A 47 -15.91 8.25 4.65
C LYS A 47 -15.27 6.91 4.30
N LEU A 48 -14.16 6.55 4.93
CA LEU A 48 -13.48 5.28 4.71
C LEU A 48 -14.37 4.09 5.11
N ALA A 49 -15.02 4.16 6.26
CA ALA A 49 -15.95 3.13 6.73
C ALA A 49 -17.13 2.97 5.75
N ALA A 50 -17.76 4.08 5.34
CA ALA A 50 -18.85 4.05 4.37
C ALA A 50 -18.43 3.48 3.00
N MET A 51 -17.22 3.82 2.54
CA MET A 51 -16.66 3.25 1.31
C MET A 51 -16.45 1.73 1.42
N LEU A 52 -15.82 1.28 2.51
CA LEU A 52 -15.51 -0.13 2.73
C LEU A 52 -16.79 -0.97 2.82
N GLU A 53 -17.75 -0.55 3.65
CA GLU A 53 -19.02 -1.26 3.82
C GLU A 53 -19.90 -1.15 2.57
N GLY A 54 -19.82 -0.03 1.83
CA GLY A 54 -20.49 0.11 0.54
C GLY A 54 -19.93 -0.82 -0.55
N CYS A 55 -18.65 -1.18 -0.51
CA CYS A 55 -18.10 -2.25 -1.34
C CYS A 55 -18.60 -3.63 -0.88
N ARG A 56 -18.70 -3.84 0.44
CA ARG A 56 -19.21 -5.10 1.00
C ARG A 56 -20.66 -5.36 0.60
N SER A 57 -21.53 -4.35 0.70
CA SER A 57 -22.94 -4.46 0.32
C SER A 57 -23.14 -4.71 -1.17
N ARG A 58 -22.13 -4.42 -2.01
CA ARG A 58 -22.13 -4.69 -3.45
C ARG A 58 -21.51 -6.05 -3.81
N GLY A 59 -21.22 -6.89 -2.83
CA GLY A 59 -20.81 -8.28 -3.04
C GLY A 59 -19.31 -8.55 -2.90
N SER A 60 -18.49 -7.57 -2.53
CA SER A 60 -17.08 -7.86 -2.18
C SER A 60 -17.02 -8.45 -0.77
N GLU A 61 -16.59 -9.71 -0.65
CA GLU A 61 -16.47 -10.38 0.65
C GLU A 61 -15.36 -9.78 1.53
N ARG A 62 -14.28 -9.31 0.89
CA ARG A 62 -13.05 -8.83 1.52
C ARG A 62 -12.57 -7.54 0.85
N PRO A 63 -13.36 -6.45 0.94
CA PRO A 63 -12.98 -5.19 0.33
C PRO A 63 -11.79 -4.58 1.09
N LEU A 64 -11.00 -3.80 0.38
CA LEU A 64 -9.95 -2.98 0.94
C LEU A 64 -9.90 -1.66 0.17
N ILE A 65 -9.91 -0.55 0.91
CA ILE A 65 -9.78 0.79 0.34
C ILE A 65 -8.31 1.18 0.38
N THR A 66 -7.70 1.52 -0.75
CA THR A 66 -6.29 1.87 -0.82
C THR A 66 -6.05 2.88 -1.92
N GLY A 67 -5.04 3.73 -1.80
CA GLY A 67 -4.71 4.66 -2.88
C GLY A 67 -3.60 5.63 -2.51
N TYR A 68 -3.17 6.40 -3.50
CA TYR A 68 -2.34 7.57 -3.27
C TYR A 68 -3.26 8.77 -2.98
N PRO A 69 -3.13 9.42 -1.81
CA PRO A 69 -3.84 10.68 -1.57
C PRO A 69 -3.31 11.76 -2.52
N PRO A 70 -4.14 12.73 -2.97
CA PRO A 70 -3.66 13.89 -3.71
C PRO A 70 -2.62 14.67 -2.90
N ASP A 71 -1.78 15.42 -3.60
CA ASP A 71 -0.70 16.17 -2.98
C ASP A 71 -1.20 17.42 -2.25
N PHE A 72 -0.38 17.88 -1.30
CA PHE A 72 -0.46 19.24 -0.78
C PHE A 72 0.93 19.78 -0.44
N ASP A 73 1.05 21.11 -0.44
CA ASP A 73 2.24 21.81 0.06
C ASP A 73 2.03 22.26 1.51
N PRO A 74 2.85 21.78 2.48
CA PRO A 74 2.79 22.21 3.87
C PRO A 74 2.92 23.71 4.08
N ALA A 75 3.65 24.43 3.22
CA ALA A 75 3.87 25.86 3.35
C ALA A 75 2.63 26.69 3.00
N THR A 76 1.74 26.17 2.17
CA THR A 76 0.56 26.89 1.67
C THR A 76 -0.77 26.28 2.11
N TYR A 77 -0.76 25.10 2.73
CA TYR A 77 -1.95 24.43 3.23
C TYR A 77 -2.79 25.37 4.12
N PRO A 78 -4.13 25.44 3.92
CA PRO A 78 -4.94 24.55 3.09
C PRO A 78 -5.06 24.98 1.61
N ARG A 79 -4.40 26.04 1.17
CA ARG A 79 -4.46 26.52 -0.23
C ARG A 79 -3.75 25.55 -1.17
N GLY A 80 -4.19 25.49 -2.43
CA GLY A 80 -3.54 24.70 -3.48
C GLY A 80 -3.73 23.18 -3.43
N ARG A 81 -4.36 22.62 -2.38
CA ARG A 81 -4.62 21.17 -2.30
C ARG A 81 -5.61 20.71 -3.37
N SER A 82 -5.32 19.59 -4.04
CA SER A 82 -6.24 19.02 -5.02
C SER A 82 -7.40 18.29 -4.35
N TRP A 83 -8.61 18.48 -4.86
CA TRP A 83 -9.82 17.74 -4.42
C TRP A 83 -10.17 16.57 -5.33
N ARG A 84 -9.24 16.20 -6.22
CA ARG A 84 -9.46 15.12 -7.17
C ARG A 84 -8.88 13.83 -6.60
N PRO A 85 -9.72 12.77 -6.44
CA PRO A 85 -9.21 11.47 -6.05
C PRO A 85 -8.31 10.91 -7.15
N LEU A 86 -7.33 10.09 -6.75
CA LEU A 86 -6.38 9.46 -7.66
C LEU A 86 -6.69 7.97 -7.83
N LYS A 87 -6.39 7.43 -9.01
CA LYS A 87 -6.29 6.00 -9.28
C LYS A 87 -4.83 5.64 -9.56
N ILE A 88 -4.38 4.50 -9.06
CA ILE A 88 -3.02 4.03 -9.25
C ILE A 88 -2.91 3.32 -10.60
N TYR A 89 -1.85 3.64 -11.35
CA TYR A 89 -1.49 3.00 -12.60
C TYR A 89 -0.04 2.55 -12.55
N ARG A 90 0.30 1.56 -13.39
CA ARG A 90 1.69 1.16 -13.61
C ARG A 90 2.44 2.27 -14.36
N GLU A 91 3.69 2.49 -13.99
CA GLU A 91 4.61 3.34 -14.74
C GLU A 91 5.77 2.53 -15.34
N GLY A 92 6.26 1.50 -14.66
CA GLY A 92 7.42 0.77 -15.18
C GLY A 92 7.90 -0.42 -14.38
N TYR A 93 8.87 -1.10 -14.99
CA TYR A 93 9.64 -2.18 -14.39
C TYR A 93 11.01 -1.67 -13.97
N ILE A 94 11.51 -2.16 -12.83
CA ILE A 94 12.85 -1.88 -12.33
C ILE A 94 13.50 -3.22 -12.04
N ALA A 95 14.67 -3.45 -12.64
CA ALA A 95 15.34 -4.75 -12.64
C ALA A 95 14.36 -5.90 -12.97
N GLY A 96 13.62 -5.72 -14.07
CA GLY A 96 12.61 -6.64 -14.61
C GLY A 96 11.39 -6.92 -13.74
N MET A 97 11.23 -6.26 -12.60
CA MET A 97 10.08 -6.43 -11.71
C MET A 97 9.13 -5.23 -11.80
N LEU A 98 7.82 -5.47 -11.75
CA LEU A 98 6.81 -4.40 -11.77
C LEU A 98 6.80 -3.66 -10.41
N LEU A 99 7.57 -2.58 -10.31
CA LEU A 99 7.81 -1.88 -9.05
C LEU A 99 7.46 -0.38 -9.08
N HIS A 100 7.19 0.21 -10.26
CA HIS A 100 6.96 1.64 -10.38
C HIS A 100 5.50 1.94 -10.72
N PHE A 101 4.86 2.78 -9.90
CA PHE A 101 3.45 3.14 -9.97
C PHE A 101 3.26 4.64 -9.75
N ALA A 102 2.19 5.20 -10.31
CA ALA A 102 1.79 6.58 -10.07
C ALA A 102 0.29 6.75 -9.92
N GLY A 103 -0.08 7.82 -9.20
CA GLY A 103 -1.45 8.25 -9.04
C GLY A 103 -1.82 9.23 -10.14
N HIS A 104 -2.89 8.95 -10.87
CA HIS A 104 -3.48 9.88 -11.83
C HIS A 104 -4.88 10.27 -11.39
N GLU A 105 -5.24 11.53 -11.62
CA GLU A 105 -6.56 12.04 -11.28
C GLU A 105 -7.66 11.24 -11.98
N ILE A 106 -8.68 10.85 -11.22
CA ILE A 106 -9.86 10.23 -11.80
C ILE A 106 -10.67 11.30 -12.50
N ALA A 107 -10.95 11.09 -13.79
CA ALA A 107 -11.80 11.98 -14.57
C ALA A 107 -13.23 12.02 -14.01
N LEU A 108 -13.85 13.22 -14.04
CA LEU A 108 -15.25 13.45 -13.63
C LEU A 108 -15.60 12.86 -12.23
N PRO A 109 -14.83 13.18 -11.16
CA PRO A 109 -14.99 12.52 -9.87
C PRO A 109 -16.36 12.80 -9.20
N SER A 110 -17.03 13.89 -9.57
CA SER A 110 -18.38 14.23 -9.10
C SER A 110 -19.45 13.21 -9.55
N TRP A 111 -19.18 12.45 -10.62
CA TRP A 111 -20.10 11.43 -11.13
C TRP A 111 -19.91 10.06 -10.45
N LEU A 112 -18.84 9.88 -9.70
CA LEU A 112 -18.60 8.63 -8.98
C LEU A 112 -19.52 8.54 -7.76
N GLY A 113 -20.34 7.49 -7.70
CA GLY A 113 -21.20 7.17 -6.54
C GLY A 113 -20.65 6.05 -5.64
N ALA A 114 -19.46 5.53 -5.93
CA ALA A 114 -18.85 4.41 -5.22
C ALA A 114 -17.33 4.38 -5.42
N PRO A 115 -16.57 3.71 -4.53
CA PRO A 115 -15.15 3.42 -4.74
C PRO A 115 -14.87 2.77 -6.09
N VAL A 116 -13.72 3.08 -6.68
CA VAL A 116 -13.35 2.60 -8.02
C VAL A 116 -12.55 1.31 -7.89
N PRO A 117 -12.83 0.24 -8.65
CA PRO A 117 -11.98 -0.95 -8.66
C PRO A 117 -10.51 -0.60 -8.93
N ALA A 118 -9.63 -1.15 -8.11
CA ALA A 118 -8.20 -0.94 -8.16
C ALA A 118 -7.46 -2.21 -8.60
N GLU A 119 -6.38 -2.00 -9.34
CA GLU A 119 -5.45 -3.06 -9.75
C GLU A 119 -4.29 -3.16 -8.75
N PHE A 120 -3.85 -2.02 -8.22
CA PHE A 120 -2.69 -1.88 -7.35
C PHE A 120 -3.08 -1.37 -5.98
N LEU A 121 -2.27 -1.76 -4.99
CA LEU A 121 -2.41 -1.37 -3.60
C LEU A 121 -1.28 -0.43 -3.23
N ALA A 122 -1.58 0.58 -2.43
CA ALA A 122 -0.61 1.47 -1.81
C ALA A 122 -0.55 1.28 -0.29
N LEU A 123 0.63 1.48 0.29
CA LEU A 123 0.83 1.40 1.74
C LEU A 123 0.92 2.78 2.41
N GLY A 124 0.82 3.86 1.63
CA GLY A 124 0.67 5.23 2.14
C GLY A 124 -0.76 5.56 2.61
N LEU A 125 -1.77 4.82 2.14
CA LEU A 125 -3.14 4.82 2.64
C LEU A 125 -3.80 3.47 2.29
N LEU A 126 -4.12 2.68 3.31
CA LEU A 126 -4.82 1.40 3.20
C LEU A 126 -5.76 1.22 4.38
N PHE A 127 -7.04 0.98 4.10
CA PHE A 127 -8.09 0.76 5.08
C PHE A 127 -8.82 -0.56 4.78
N SER A 128 -8.94 -1.43 5.78
CA SER A 128 -9.49 -2.77 5.63
C SER A 128 -10.08 -3.30 6.94
N ASP A 129 -10.66 -4.50 6.91
CA ASP A 129 -10.98 -5.26 8.12
C ASP A 129 -9.71 -5.58 8.93
N GLY A 130 -9.79 -5.55 10.26
CA GLY A 130 -8.64 -5.74 11.13
C GLY A 130 -7.93 -7.09 10.97
N ARG A 131 -8.66 -8.11 10.50
CA ARG A 131 -8.09 -9.41 10.13
C ARG A 131 -6.96 -9.32 9.09
N PHE A 132 -6.85 -8.22 8.34
CA PHE A 132 -5.73 -7.97 7.43
C PHE A 132 -4.38 -8.07 8.15
N ASN A 133 -4.29 -7.68 9.44
CA ASN A 133 -3.04 -7.71 10.20
C ASN A 133 -2.44 -9.11 10.37
N ILE A 134 -3.31 -10.12 10.48
CA ILE A 134 -2.89 -11.53 10.62
C ILE A 134 -2.86 -12.24 9.28
N GLU A 135 -3.75 -11.87 8.35
CA GLU A 135 -3.85 -12.53 7.06
C GLU A 135 -2.76 -12.06 6.10
N VAL A 136 -2.50 -10.77 6.04
CA VAL A 136 -1.50 -10.18 5.13
C VAL A 136 -0.45 -9.45 5.96
N PRO A 137 0.44 -10.19 6.66
CA PRO A 137 1.48 -9.57 7.44
C PRO A 137 2.49 -8.85 6.52
N LEU A 138 2.88 -7.62 6.84
CA LEU A 138 3.91 -6.88 6.12
C LEU A 138 5.25 -7.58 6.31
N ASP A 139 6.01 -7.70 5.21
CA ASP A 139 7.24 -8.47 5.18
C ASP A 139 8.43 -7.59 5.62
N PRO A 140 9.01 -7.83 6.82
CA PRO A 140 10.15 -7.04 7.29
C PRO A 140 11.42 -7.27 6.47
N ALA A 141 11.49 -8.32 5.65
CA ALA A 141 12.61 -8.54 4.74
C ALA A 141 12.54 -7.65 3.48
N ILE A 142 11.41 -7.00 3.24
CA ILE A 142 11.25 -5.98 2.19
C ILE A 142 11.42 -4.61 2.83
N TYR A 143 12.53 -3.93 2.53
CA TYR A 143 12.96 -2.69 3.19
C TYR A 143 12.01 -1.52 2.88
N PHE A 144 11.79 -1.23 1.60
CA PHE A 144 10.91 -0.16 1.14
C PHE A 144 10.39 -0.45 -0.27
N PHE A 145 11.28 -0.50 -1.27
CA PHE A 145 10.86 -0.63 -2.66
C PHE A 145 10.33 -2.04 -2.97
N GLY A 146 9.10 -2.11 -3.51
CA GLY A 146 8.40 -3.36 -3.84
C GLY A 146 7.42 -3.86 -2.76
N ASP A 147 7.30 -3.18 -1.63
CA ASP A 147 6.37 -3.56 -0.56
C ASP A 147 4.89 -3.50 -1.00
N GLU A 148 4.53 -2.49 -1.79
CA GLU A 148 3.19 -2.29 -2.32
C GLU A 148 2.74 -3.45 -3.22
N ILE A 149 3.54 -3.81 -4.22
CA ILE A 149 3.18 -4.89 -5.17
C ILE A 149 3.21 -6.25 -4.50
N THR A 150 4.17 -6.54 -3.62
CA THR A 150 4.26 -7.83 -2.93
C THR A 150 3.13 -8.00 -1.92
N THR A 151 2.75 -6.93 -1.21
CA THR A 151 1.58 -6.92 -0.34
C THR A 151 0.29 -7.07 -1.16
N GLY A 152 0.17 -6.37 -2.28
CA GLY A 152 -0.94 -6.48 -3.23
C GLY A 152 -1.13 -7.92 -3.73
N VAL A 153 -0.09 -8.55 -4.24
CA VAL A 153 -0.12 -9.96 -4.70
C VAL A 153 -0.60 -10.88 -3.56
N ARG A 154 -0.05 -10.72 -2.36
CA ARG A 154 -0.38 -11.58 -1.22
C ARG A 154 -1.80 -11.37 -0.70
N ALA A 155 -2.31 -10.13 -0.74
CA ALA A 155 -3.70 -9.80 -0.43
C ALA A 155 -4.65 -10.37 -1.51
N TRP A 156 -4.32 -10.21 -2.78
CA TRP A 156 -5.09 -10.79 -3.89
C TRP A 156 -5.22 -12.30 -3.77
N CYS A 157 -4.10 -12.98 -3.48
CA CYS A 157 -4.08 -14.42 -3.28
C CYS A 157 -4.85 -14.90 -2.05
N ARG A 158 -5.23 -13.99 -1.13
CA ARG A 158 -6.15 -14.23 -0.01
C ARG A 158 -7.57 -13.77 -0.28
N GLY A 159 -7.86 -13.39 -1.52
CA GLY A 159 -9.18 -13.01 -2.02
C GLY A 159 -9.63 -11.63 -1.61
N TYR A 160 -8.70 -10.71 -1.28
CA TYR A 160 -9.05 -9.30 -1.11
C TYR A 160 -9.33 -8.65 -2.47
N ASP A 161 -10.31 -7.76 -2.49
CA ASP A 161 -10.63 -6.92 -3.63
C ASP A 161 -10.24 -5.47 -3.33
N PHE A 162 -9.54 -4.84 -4.27
CA PHE A 162 -8.98 -3.51 -4.05
C PHE A 162 -9.89 -2.45 -4.64
N PHE A 163 -10.03 -1.34 -3.92
CA PHE A 163 -10.77 -0.17 -4.39
C PHE A 163 -10.03 1.12 -4.05
N HIS A 164 -10.00 2.06 -4.99
CA HIS A 164 -9.53 3.41 -4.75
C HIS A 164 -10.65 4.29 -4.19
N PRO A 165 -10.33 5.19 -3.23
CA PRO A 165 -11.28 6.20 -2.78
C PRO A 165 -11.83 7.00 -3.97
N HIS A 166 -13.15 7.13 -4.02
CA HIS A 166 -13.83 7.97 -5.01
C HIS A 166 -14.06 9.42 -4.52
N ARG A 167 -13.55 9.71 -3.31
CA ARG A 167 -13.52 11.02 -2.67
C ARG A 167 -12.18 11.18 -1.99
N VAL A 168 -11.71 12.42 -1.89
CA VAL A 168 -10.50 12.73 -1.15
C VAL A 168 -10.75 12.57 0.36
N VAL A 169 -10.00 11.66 0.98
CA VAL A 169 -10.04 11.37 2.43
C VAL A 169 -8.81 11.92 3.15
N ALA A 170 -7.72 12.15 2.41
CA ALA A 170 -6.49 12.74 2.92
C ALA A 170 -5.72 13.42 1.78
N TRP A 171 -4.71 14.21 2.15
CA TRP A 171 -3.68 14.74 1.27
C TRP A 171 -2.30 14.30 1.77
N HIS A 172 -1.34 14.14 0.86
CA HIS A 172 0.01 13.62 1.14
C HIS A 172 1.11 14.64 0.78
N VAL A 173 2.15 14.72 1.62
CA VAL A 173 3.37 15.47 1.31
C VAL A 173 4.40 14.59 0.60
N TYR A 174 4.37 14.59 -0.74
CA TYR A 174 5.35 13.82 -1.52
C TYR A 174 6.75 14.43 -1.47
N ALA A 175 6.85 15.76 -1.39
CA ALA A 175 8.13 16.44 -1.24
C ALA A 175 8.81 16.04 0.08
N ARG A 176 10.11 15.74 0.03
CA ARG A 176 10.90 15.32 1.20
C ARG A 176 11.66 16.47 1.87
N LYS A 177 11.39 17.72 1.48
CA LYS A 177 12.16 18.92 1.90
C LYS A 177 12.28 19.12 3.41
N THR A 178 11.34 18.60 4.20
CA THR A 178 11.24 18.84 5.65
C THR A 178 11.55 17.61 6.51
N ARG A 179 11.98 16.50 5.90
CA ARG A 179 12.20 15.22 6.62
C ARG A 179 13.46 14.53 6.13
N ARG A 180 14.10 13.81 7.03
CA ARG A 180 15.16 12.86 6.69
C ARG A 180 14.55 11.49 6.48
N CYS A 181 14.94 10.83 5.41
CA CYS A 181 14.54 9.48 5.12
C CYS A 181 15.48 8.47 5.75
N HIS A 182 15.00 7.25 5.98
CA HIS A 182 15.73 6.22 6.70
C HIS A 182 17.13 5.93 6.11
N TRP A 183 17.25 5.93 4.78
CA TRP A 183 18.52 5.71 4.07
C TRP A 183 19.54 6.85 4.24
N GLU A 184 19.12 8.02 4.72
CA GLU A 184 20.05 9.12 5.06
C GLU A 184 20.66 8.96 6.46
N ASP A 185 20.09 8.07 7.29
CA ASP A 185 20.53 7.83 8.68
C ASP A 185 21.21 6.46 8.87
N HIS A 186 21.11 5.57 7.89
CA HIS A 186 21.59 4.18 8.01
C HIS A 186 22.58 3.86 6.90
N ALA A 187 23.87 3.76 7.22
CA ALA A 187 24.95 3.53 6.25
C ALA A 187 24.83 2.19 5.49
N ASP A 188 24.13 1.20 6.06
CA ASP A 188 23.91 -0.12 5.48
C ASP A 188 22.66 -0.20 4.56
N TRP A 189 21.99 0.94 4.29
CA TRP A 189 20.73 0.96 3.54
C TRP A 189 20.84 0.30 2.15
N SER A 190 21.96 0.46 1.44
CA SER A 190 22.12 -0.11 0.10
C SER A 190 22.20 -1.64 0.10
N GLU A 191 22.81 -2.23 1.15
CA GLU A 191 22.81 -3.69 1.33
C GLU A 191 21.40 -4.18 1.67
N ARG A 192 20.68 -3.46 2.53
CA ARG A 192 19.28 -3.77 2.87
C ARG A 192 18.38 -3.73 1.64
N ASP A 193 18.54 -2.71 0.80
CA ASP A 193 17.77 -2.56 -0.43
C ASP A 193 18.07 -3.69 -1.44
N ARG A 194 19.34 -4.07 -1.62
CA ARG A 194 19.70 -5.22 -2.46
C ARG A 194 19.07 -6.53 -1.97
N ARG A 195 19.11 -6.80 -0.66
CA ARG A 195 18.44 -7.99 -0.08
C ARG A 195 16.92 -7.93 -0.25
N SER A 196 16.35 -6.74 -0.05
CA SER A 196 14.93 -6.46 -0.25
C SER A 196 14.50 -6.76 -1.68
N LEU A 197 15.24 -6.31 -2.68
CA LEU A 197 14.93 -6.57 -4.10
C LEU A 197 15.01 -8.06 -4.45
N ALA A 198 15.99 -8.79 -3.89
CA ALA A 198 16.05 -10.25 -4.04
C ALA A 198 14.82 -10.93 -3.41
N GLN A 199 14.38 -10.47 -2.23
CA GLN A 199 13.18 -10.99 -1.57
C GLN A 199 11.89 -10.64 -2.35
N THR A 200 11.78 -9.41 -2.85
CA THR A 200 10.70 -8.98 -3.74
C THR A 200 10.60 -9.90 -4.96
N ARG A 201 11.72 -10.19 -5.63
CA ARG A 201 11.77 -11.12 -6.76
C ARG A 201 11.28 -12.51 -6.39
N ARG A 202 11.67 -13.05 -5.23
CA ARG A 202 11.18 -14.34 -4.74
C ARG A 202 9.66 -14.35 -4.55
N VAL A 203 9.09 -13.29 -4.00
CA VAL A 203 7.62 -13.19 -3.84
C VAL A 203 6.93 -13.11 -5.20
N LEU A 204 7.43 -12.27 -6.11
CA LEU A 204 6.81 -12.04 -7.42
C LEU A 204 6.95 -13.24 -8.38
N THR A 205 7.94 -14.12 -8.17
CA THR A 205 8.08 -15.40 -8.90
C THR A 205 7.36 -16.57 -8.21
N GLY A 206 6.69 -16.33 -7.08
CA GLY A 206 5.90 -17.34 -6.37
C GLY A 206 6.68 -18.21 -5.38
N ALA A 207 7.99 -18.01 -5.22
CA ALA A 207 8.78 -18.68 -4.19
C ALA A 207 8.39 -18.24 -2.76
N GLY A 208 7.73 -17.09 -2.64
CA GLY A 208 7.13 -16.59 -1.40
C GLY A 208 8.14 -16.01 -0.40
N SER A 209 7.64 -15.71 0.80
CA SER A 209 8.39 -15.18 1.93
C SER A 209 8.03 -15.93 3.21
N ALA A 210 9.03 -16.32 3.99
CA ALA A 210 8.82 -17.10 5.22
C ALA A 210 8.10 -16.26 6.28
N GLY A 211 7.00 -16.77 6.84
CA GLY A 211 6.14 -16.03 7.78
C GLY A 211 5.31 -14.92 7.12
N CYS A 212 5.41 -14.81 5.79
CA CYS A 212 4.69 -13.89 4.93
C CYS A 212 4.23 -14.63 3.66
N GLU A 213 3.62 -15.79 3.82
CA GLU A 213 3.26 -16.68 2.72
C GLU A 213 2.24 -16.02 1.78
N THR A 214 2.19 -16.51 0.55
CA THR A 214 1.12 -16.17 -0.38
C THR A 214 -0.13 -17.01 -0.09
N GLY A 215 -1.32 -16.42 -0.18
CA GLY A 215 -2.57 -17.14 -0.03
C GLY A 215 -2.82 -18.14 -1.18
N ARG A 216 -3.89 -18.95 -1.07
CA ARG A 216 -4.28 -19.94 -2.08
C ARG A 216 -5.67 -19.70 -2.70
N LYS A 217 -6.38 -18.64 -2.28
CA LYS A 217 -7.75 -18.33 -2.78
C LYS A 217 -7.71 -17.83 -4.24
N ARG A 218 -6.64 -17.15 -4.63
CA ARG A 218 -6.34 -16.75 -6.03
C ARG A 218 -4.85 -16.97 -6.31
N SER A 219 -4.45 -17.11 -7.58
CA SER A 219 -3.05 -17.34 -7.96
C SER A 219 -2.34 -16.06 -8.41
N LEU A 220 -1.00 -16.04 -8.39
CA LEU A 220 -0.20 -14.96 -9.00
C LEU A 220 -0.57 -14.74 -10.46
N GLN A 221 -0.69 -15.82 -11.23
CA GLN A 221 -1.07 -15.76 -12.65
C GLN A 221 -2.46 -15.13 -12.85
N SER A 222 -3.40 -15.35 -11.92
CA SER A 222 -4.71 -14.68 -11.97
C SER A 222 -4.60 -13.18 -11.67
N TYR A 223 -3.63 -12.76 -10.85
CA TYR A 223 -3.34 -11.36 -10.61
C TYR A 223 -2.73 -10.70 -11.86
N GLU A 224 -1.75 -11.35 -12.50
CA GLU A 224 -1.18 -10.91 -13.78
C GLU A 224 -2.26 -10.74 -14.85
N ARG A 225 -3.20 -11.69 -14.97
CA ARG A 225 -4.37 -11.56 -15.85
C ARG A 225 -5.26 -10.37 -15.47
N ARG A 226 -5.46 -10.12 -14.18
CA ARG A 226 -6.29 -9.01 -13.67
C ARG A 226 -5.68 -7.63 -14.00
N ILE A 227 -4.35 -7.51 -13.96
CA ILE A 227 -3.62 -6.26 -14.23
C ILE A 227 -3.15 -6.14 -15.69
N GLY A 228 -3.26 -7.22 -16.48
CA GLY A 228 -2.94 -7.26 -17.91
C GLY A 228 -1.45 -7.29 -18.24
N VAL A 229 -0.58 -7.52 -17.26
CA VAL A 229 0.89 -7.52 -17.41
C VAL A 229 1.54 -8.54 -16.48
N PRO A 230 2.73 -9.07 -16.80
CA PRO A 230 3.45 -9.96 -15.89
C PRO A 230 3.99 -9.20 -14.67
N LEU A 231 4.23 -9.91 -13.56
CA LEU A 231 4.90 -9.32 -12.39
C LEU A 231 6.41 -9.20 -12.59
N VAL A 232 6.99 -10.13 -13.37
CA VAL A 232 8.41 -10.17 -13.74
C VAL A 232 8.52 -10.38 -15.25
N LEU A 233 9.36 -9.60 -15.93
CA LEU A 233 9.55 -9.72 -17.38
C LEU A 233 10.16 -11.08 -17.76
N PRO A 234 9.73 -11.68 -18.89
CA PRO A 234 10.35 -12.89 -19.42
C PRO A 234 11.84 -12.67 -19.73
N GLY A 235 12.69 -13.65 -19.39
CA GLY A 235 14.12 -13.62 -19.71
C GLY A 235 15.05 -13.09 -18.61
N GLU A 236 14.50 -12.59 -17.51
CA GLU A 236 15.29 -12.20 -16.34
C GLU A 236 15.40 -13.29 -15.26
N HIS A 237 15.30 -14.58 -15.62
CA HIS A 237 15.60 -15.68 -14.69
C HIS A 237 17.11 -15.88 -14.57
N ALA A 238 17.81 -14.93 -13.97
CA ALA A 238 19.23 -15.06 -13.61
C ALA A 238 19.42 -14.59 -12.16
#